data_AF-A0A517VIT9-F1
#
_entry.id   AF-A0A517VIT9-F1
#
_cell.length_a   1.000
_cell.length_b   1.000
_cell.length_c   1.000
_cell.angle_alpha   90.00
_cell.angle_beta   90.00
_cell.angle_gamma   90.00
#
_symmetry.space_group_name_H-M   'P 1'
#
loop_
_entity.id
_entity.type
_entity.pdbx_description
1 polymer ?
#
loop_
_entity_poly.entity_id
_entity_poly.type
_entity_poly.pdbx_seq_one_letter_code
_entity_poly.pdbx_strand_id
1 'polypeptide(L)'
;MSDNPTPAEDNDDSPEFNPERHTQEIRHSQVSARVPEGVSRGVFSTGAVVLQGGHEFILDFLLRISTPQQVVARVVLPIGVVPQMIRALRDNLTNYENRFGTPVIPTPLPPAVTGSSESINVGAGIETSETEKPASSVADSVSGAAAGGAGVVGETRTPESGNQEASETKISPVESAQKPPSAEELYDELKLPDEMLCGAYANAVRIGHSATEFSFDFITTFFPRSCVSARVHLAAPNIPRLLDSLTHSFEQFQRKVAQQQKRQPPQQDDLPG
;
A
#
# COMPACT_ATOMS: atom_id res chain seq x y z
N MET A 1 -68.04 28.90 -63.59
CA MET A 1 -67.20 28.09 -64.50
C MET A 1 -65.82 28.73 -64.48
N SER A 2 -64.74 28.14 -63.99
CA SER A 2 -64.50 26.83 -63.37
C SER A 2 -63.17 26.91 -62.60
N ASP A 3 -63.13 26.21 -61.48
CA ASP A 3 -62.02 25.47 -60.85
C ASP A 3 -60.55 25.75 -61.24
N ASN A 4 -59.71 25.98 -60.24
CA ASN A 4 -58.33 25.51 -60.28
C ASN A 4 -57.98 24.83 -58.93
N PRO A 5 -57.46 23.59 -58.93
CA PRO A 5 -57.32 22.76 -57.74
C PRO A 5 -56.01 23.01 -56.99
N THR A 6 -56.07 22.85 -55.66
CA THR A 6 -54.92 22.78 -54.75
C THR A 6 -54.03 21.57 -55.07
N PRO A 7 -52.70 21.72 -55.21
CA PRO A 7 -51.79 20.60 -55.07
C PRO A 7 -51.49 20.38 -53.58
N ALA A 8 -51.54 19.12 -53.19
CA ALA A 8 -51.36 18.59 -51.85
C ALA A 8 -50.04 19.06 -51.19
N GLU A 9 -50.14 19.35 -49.90
CA GLU A 9 -49.00 19.39 -48.98
C GLU A 9 -48.38 17.99 -48.91
N ASP A 10 -47.28 17.81 -49.63
CA ASP A 10 -46.40 16.65 -49.50
C ASP A 10 -45.64 16.81 -48.18
N ASN A 11 -46.23 16.27 -47.10
CA ASN A 11 -45.51 16.07 -45.85
C ASN A 11 -44.49 14.96 -46.08
N ASP A 12 -43.32 15.34 -46.60
CA ASP A 12 -42.09 14.54 -46.56
C ASP A 12 -41.62 14.48 -45.11
N ASP A 13 -42.32 13.68 -44.30
CA ASP A 13 -41.90 13.28 -42.96
C ASP A 13 -40.90 12.13 -43.11
N SER A 14 -39.77 12.46 -43.75
CA SER A 14 -38.58 11.64 -43.69
C SER A 14 -38.12 11.63 -42.23
N PRO A 15 -38.03 10.48 -41.54
CA PRO A 15 -37.51 10.45 -40.18
C PRO A 15 -36.04 10.85 -40.26
N GLU A 16 -35.74 12.11 -39.91
CA GLU A 16 -34.39 12.55 -39.60
C GLU A 16 -33.85 11.57 -38.57
N PHE A 17 -32.95 10.71 -39.00
CA PHE A 17 -32.15 9.87 -38.14
C PHE A 17 -31.30 10.82 -37.30
N ASN A 18 -31.82 11.26 -36.15
CA ASN A 18 -31.07 12.12 -35.23
C ASN A 18 -29.90 11.27 -34.68
N PRO A 19 -28.66 11.50 -35.13
CA PRO A 19 -27.51 10.73 -34.70
C PRO A 19 -26.98 11.32 -33.39
N GLU A 20 -27.88 11.62 -32.46
CA GLU A 20 -27.53 11.97 -31.09
C GLU A 20 -26.87 10.76 -30.46
N ARG A 21 -25.56 10.70 -30.64
CA ARG A 21 -24.65 9.86 -29.89
C ARG A 21 -24.94 10.13 -28.43
N HIS A 22 -25.57 9.17 -27.76
CA HIS A 22 -25.79 9.18 -26.32
C HIS A 22 -24.44 8.94 -25.61
N THR A 23 -23.52 9.91 -25.71
CA THR A 23 -22.25 9.91 -24.99
C THR A 23 -22.50 10.61 -23.65
N GLN A 24 -22.87 9.85 -22.62
CA GLN A 24 -23.03 10.37 -21.27
C GLN A 24 -21.78 10.02 -20.43
N GLU A 25 -21.23 11.00 -19.72
CA GLU A 25 -20.19 10.73 -18.72
C GLU A 25 -20.84 10.10 -17.49
N ILE A 26 -20.57 8.82 -17.25
CA ILE A 26 -21.16 8.07 -16.15
C ILE A 26 -20.23 8.14 -14.93
N ARG A 27 -20.71 8.73 -13.84
CA ARG A 27 -19.98 8.79 -12.56
C ARG A 27 -20.57 7.82 -11.54
N HIS A 28 -19.79 6.83 -11.11
CA HIS A 28 -20.19 5.88 -10.07
C HIS A 28 -19.34 6.02 -8.81
N SER A 29 -19.97 5.86 -7.63
CA SER A 29 -19.28 5.85 -6.34
C SER A 29 -18.66 4.50 -6.03
N GLN A 30 -17.39 4.52 -5.60
CA GLN A 30 -16.62 3.37 -5.13
C GLN A 30 -17.26 2.70 -3.90
N VAL A 31 -17.99 3.46 -3.07
CA VAL A 31 -18.68 2.96 -1.86
C VAL A 31 -19.76 1.93 -2.18
N SER A 32 -20.30 1.97 -3.40
CA SER A 32 -21.36 1.07 -3.86
C SER A 32 -20.86 -0.16 -4.60
N ALA A 33 -19.55 -0.40 -4.60
CA ALA A 33 -18.92 -1.48 -5.36
C ALA A 33 -19.37 -2.86 -4.86
N ARG A 34 -19.77 -3.73 -5.79
CA ARG A 34 -20.07 -5.13 -5.48
C ARG A 34 -18.77 -5.93 -5.38
N VAL A 35 -18.79 -6.95 -4.54
CA VAL A 35 -17.67 -7.89 -4.39
C VAL A 35 -18.09 -9.23 -4.98
N PRO A 36 -17.51 -9.67 -6.11
CA PRO A 36 -17.75 -10.99 -6.67
C PRO A 36 -17.31 -12.09 -5.70
N GLU A 37 -18.01 -13.22 -5.71
CA GLU A 37 -17.71 -14.35 -4.81
C GLU A 37 -16.26 -14.84 -4.96
N GLY A 38 -15.77 -14.99 -6.21
CA GLY A 38 -14.40 -15.42 -6.49
C GLY A 38 -13.30 -14.48 -5.97
N VAL A 39 -13.64 -13.20 -5.74
CA VAL A 39 -12.70 -12.19 -5.20
C VAL A 39 -12.93 -11.93 -3.72
N SER A 40 -14.08 -12.36 -3.17
CA SER A 40 -14.53 -12.00 -1.82
C SER A 40 -13.55 -12.36 -0.71
N ARG A 41 -12.92 -13.52 -0.82
CA ARG A 41 -11.89 -14.01 0.12
C ARG A 41 -10.57 -13.25 -0.01
N GLY A 42 -10.27 -12.75 -1.21
CA GLY A 42 -8.98 -12.18 -1.54
C GLY A 42 -7.82 -13.16 -1.47
N VAL A 43 -6.62 -12.63 -1.68
CA VAL A 43 -5.36 -13.37 -1.57
C VAL A 43 -4.44 -12.73 -0.55
N PHE A 44 -3.68 -13.55 0.17
CA PHE A 44 -2.63 -13.06 1.05
C PHE A 44 -1.33 -12.87 0.28
N SER A 45 -0.62 -11.81 0.63
CA SER A 45 0.67 -11.47 0.06
C SER A 45 1.68 -11.18 1.15
N THR A 46 2.94 -11.47 0.86
CA THR A 46 4.10 -11.20 1.73
C THR A 46 4.91 -10.01 1.23
N GLY A 47 4.60 -9.46 0.07
CA GLY A 47 5.31 -8.33 -0.52
C GLY A 47 4.70 -7.89 -1.83
N ALA A 48 5.24 -6.82 -2.41
CA ALA A 48 4.86 -6.41 -3.74
C ALA A 48 6.06 -5.81 -4.49
N VAL A 49 5.99 -5.90 -5.81
CA VAL A 49 6.89 -5.27 -6.77
C VAL A 49 6.08 -4.24 -7.54
N VAL A 50 6.65 -3.05 -7.68
CA VAL A 50 6.04 -1.95 -8.42
C VAL A 50 6.80 -1.78 -9.73
N LEU A 51 6.09 -1.92 -10.84
CA LEU A 51 6.60 -1.70 -12.17
C LEU A 51 5.95 -0.46 -12.76
N GLN A 52 6.75 0.33 -13.47
CA GLN A 52 6.29 1.53 -14.16
C GLN A 52 6.32 1.30 -15.68
N GLY A 53 5.13 1.25 -16.29
CA GLY A 53 4.93 1.21 -17.74
C GLY A 53 4.86 2.61 -18.36
N GLY A 54 4.50 2.67 -19.64
CA GLY A 54 4.31 3.95 -20.36
C GLY A 54 3.01 4.65 -19.96
N HIS A 55 1.95 3.89 -19.75
CA HIS A 55 0.60 4.39 -19.45
C HIS A 55 -0.02 3.79 -18.18
N GLU A 56 0.54 2.69 -17.69
CA GLU A 56 0.10 2.01 -16.48
C GLU A 56 1.23 1.77 -15.48
N PHE A 57 0.85 1.59 -14.22
CA PHE A 57 1.65 0.96 -13.19
C PHE A 57 1.15 -0.47 -12.99
N ILE A 58 2.07 -1.41 -12.84
CA ILE A 58 1.77 -2.80 -12.55
C ILE A 58 2.23 -3.10 -11.13
N LEU A 59 1.32 -3.61 -10.30
CA LEU A 59 1.58 -4.03 -8.93
C LEU A 59 1.48 -5.56 -8.88
N ASP A 60 2.62 -6.20 -8.73
CA ASP A 60 2.72 -7.65 -8.57
C ASP A 60 2.90 -7.97 -7.10
N PHE A 61 1.89 -8.58 -6.51
CA PHE A 61 1.88 -9.06 -5.13
C PHE A 61 2.45 -10.47 -5.08
N LEU A 62 3.36 -10.70 -4.14
CA LEU A 62 4.19 -11.90 -4.09
C LEU A 62 3.96 -12.72 -2.81
N LEU A 63 3.91 -14.05 -2.96
CA LEU A 63 4.16 -15.00 -1.89
C LEU A 63 5.60 -15.50 -1.93
N ARG A 64 6.34 -15.22 -0.86
CA ARG A 64 7.77 -15.57 -0.68
C ARG A 64 8.00 -16.80 0.19
N ILE A 65 7.00 -17.65 0.34
CA ILE A 65 7.07 -18.87 1.15
C ILE A 65 7.77 -20.02 0.42
N SER A 66 7.85 -19.97 -0.91
CA SER A 66 8.48 -20.96 -1.76
C SER A 66 9.46 -20.31 -2.73
N THR A 67 10.46 -21.06 -3.17
CA THR A 67 11.28 -20.73 -4.34
C THR A 67 10.87 -21.67 -5.48
N PRO A 68 10.51 -21.16 -6.68
CA PRO A 68 10.40 -19.75 -7.05
C PRO A 68 9.27 -19.02 -6.30
N GLN A 69 9.46 -17.72 -6.07
CA GLN A 69 8.43 -16.89 -5.45
C GLN A 69 7.24 -16.79 -6.41
N GLN A 70 6.03 -16.71 -5.88
CA GLN A 70 4.83 -16.74 -6.72
C GLN A 70 4.14 -15.39 -6.74
N VAL A 71 3.79 -14.93 -7.94
CA VAL A 71 2.86 -13.80 -8.10
C VAL A 71 1.46 -14.31 -7.79
N VAL A 72 0.76 -13.65 -6.85
CA VAL A 72 -0.58 -14.05 -6.36
C VAL A 72 -1.68 -13.04 -6.64
N ALA A 73 -1.32 -11.77 -6.85
CA ALA A 73 -2.17 -10.82 -7.55
C ALA A 73 -1.31 -9.96 -8.47
N ARG A 74 -1.76 -9.72 -9.70
CA ARG A 74 -1.22 -8.68 -10.58
C ARG A 74 -2.31 -7.65 -10.79
N VAL A 75 -2.05 -6.40 -10.43
CA VAL A 75 -3.01 -5.31 -10.57
C VAL A 75 -2.44 -4.24 -11.49
N VAL A 76 -3.22 -3.85 -12.49
CA VAL A 76 -2.86 -2.80 -13.47
C VAL A 76 -3.60 -1.52 -13.11
N LEU A 77 -2.86 -0.46 -12.80
CA LEU A 77 -3.37 0.84 -12.41
C LEU A 77 -3.04 1.91 -13.46
N PRO A 78 -4.00 2.75 -13.86
CA PRO A 78 -3.69 3.98 -14.59
C PRO A 78 -2.77 4.88 -13.78
N ILE A 79 -1.85 5.57 -14.44
CA ILE A 79 -0.91 6.52 -13.80
C ILE A 79 -1.63 7.54 -12.91
N GLY A 80 -2.80 8.04 -13.34
CA GLY A 80 -3.57 9.04 -12.60
C GLY A 80 -4.07 8.57 -11.22
N VAL A 81 -4.12 7.25 -10.97
CA VAL A 81 -4.62 6.66 -9.73
C VAL A 81 -3.51 6.53 -8.69
N VAL A 82 -2.26 6.40 -9.13
CA VAL A 82 -1.10 6.15 -8.26
C VAL A 82 -0.91 7.22 -7.18
N PRO A 83 -1.00 8.54 -7.46
CA PRO A 83 -0.92 9.57 -6.42
C PRO A 83 -1.97 9.42 -5.33
N GLN A 84 -3.20 9.05 -5.71
CA GLN A 84 -4.30 8.86 -4.77
C GLN A 84 -4.04 7.64 -3.90
N MET A 85 -3.56 6.54 -4.49
CA MET A 85 -3.16 5.36 -3.74
C MET A 85 -2.05 5.66 -2.73
N ILE A 86 -1.00 6.40 -3.13
CA ILE A 86 0.10 6.79 -2.24
C ILE A 86 -0.41 7.59 -1.04
N ARG A 87 -1.26 8.60 -1.29
CA ARG A 87 -1.87 9.41 -0.22
C ARG A 87 -2.71 8.55 0.72
N ALA A 88 -3.62 7.75 0.16
CA ALA A 88 -4.50 6.89 0.94
C ALA A 88 -3.71 5.85 1.78
N LEU A 89 -2.65 5.27 1.22
CA LEU A 89 -1.80 4.32 1.94
C LEU A 89 -1.03 4.99 3.07
N ARG A 90 -0.51 6.21 2.85
CA ARG A 90 0.16 7.02 3.88
C ARG A 90 -0.80 7.36 5.02
N ASP A 91 -1.99 7.85 4.72
CA ASP A 91 -2.99 8.20 5.73
C ASP A 91 -3.40 6.97 6.55
N ASN A 92 -3.59 5.81 5.90
CA ASN A 92 -3.89 4.56 6.58
C ASN A 92 -2.73 4.07 7.44
N LEU A 93 -1.48 4.22 7.00
CA LEU A 93 -0.31 3.87 7.79
C LEU A 93 -0.19 4.74 9.05
N THR A 94 -0.35 6.05 8.93
CA THR A 94 -0.37 6.96 10.09
C THR A 94 -1.49 6.61 11.06
N ASN A 95 -2.69 6.30 10.55
CA ASN A 95 -3.81 5.87 11.39
C ASN A 95 -3.54 4.53 12.10
N TYR A 96 -2.89 3.59 11.42
CA TYR A 96 -2.46 2.33 12.01
C TYR A 96 -1.45 2.58 13.13
N GLU A 97 -0.43 3.41 12.89
CA GLU A 97 0.63 3.70 13.87
C GLU A 97 0.06 4.35 15.14
N ASN A 98 -0.88 5.28 14.98
CA ASN A 98 -1.58 5.91 16.09
C ASN A 98 -2.38 4.91 16.94
N ARG A 99 -2.87 3.80 16.35
CA ARG A 99 -3.72 2.81 17.00
C ARG A 99 -2.95 1.62 17.58
N PHE A 100 -1.93 1.16 16.87
CA PHE A 100 -1.25 -0.11 17.14
C PHE A 100 0.27 0.04 17.34
N GLY A 101 0.83 1.23 17.08
CA GLY A 101 2.28 1.47 17.08
C GLY A 101 2.94 1.11 15.75
N THR A 102 4.26 1.26 15.70
CA THR A 102 5.04 0.99 14.48
C THR A 102 4.95 -0.48 14.07
N PRO A 103 4.65 -0.79 12.79
CA PRO A 103 4.66 -2.17 12.31
C PRO A 103 6.06 -2.78 12.45
N VAL A 104 6.22 -3.75 13.35
CA VAL A 104 7.48 -4.49 13.52
C VAL A 104 7.35 -5.91 13.00
N ILE A 105 8.38 -6.40 12.32
CA ILE A 105 8.48 -7.82 11.98
C ILE A 105 8.78 -8.56 13.29
N PRO A 106 7.97 -9.56 13.70
CA PRO A 106 8.27 -10.35 14.89
C PRO A 106 9.66 -10.98 14.75
N THR A 107 10.56 -10.68 15.68
CA THR A 107 11.86 -11.35 15.75
C THR A 107 11.63 -12.83 16.08
N PRO A 108 12.25 -13.78 15.35
CA PRO A 108 12.15 -15.19 15.71
C PRO A 108 12.60 -15.39 17.15
N LEU A 109 11.77 -16.04 17.98
CA LEU A 109 12.23 -16.45 19.31
C LEU A 109 13.42 -17.40 19.14
N PRO A 110 14.51 -17.22 19.91
CA PRO A 110 15.60 -18.20 19.90
C PRO A 110 15.06 -19.59 20.26
N PRO A 111 15.60 -20.67 19.68
CA PRO A 111 15.16 -22.02 20.00
C PRO A 111 15.34 -22.24 21.50
N ALA A 112 14.22 -22.47 22.21
CA ALA A 112 14.27 -22.86 23.60
C ALA A 112 14.98 -24.22 23.66
N VAL A 113 16.23 -24.22 24.13
CA VAL A 113 16.90 -25.43 24.58
C VAL A 113 16.09 -25.96 25.75
N THR A 114 15.21 -26.92 25.47
CA THR A 114 14.61 -27.76 26.50
C THR A 114 15.72 -28.65 27.04
N GLY A 115 16.46 -28.14 28.01
CA GLY A 115 17.40 -28.93 28.80
C GLY A 115 16.62 -29.96 29.61
N SER A 116 16.36 -31.11 29.00
CA SER A 116 15.87 -32.30 29.70
C SER A 116 17.04 -32.91 30.47
N SER A 117 17.23 -32.55 31.73
CA SER A 117 18.01 -33.30 32.71
C SER A 117 17.77 -32.75 34.11
N GLU A 118 16.63 -33.06 34.72
CA GLU A 118 16.60 -33.25 36.18
C GLU A 118 15.50 -34.26 36.53
N SER A 119 15.92 -35.25 37.31
CA SER A 119 15.31 -36.54 37.57
C SER A 119 13.91 -36.47 38.16
N ILE A 120 13.02 -37.29 37.62
CA ILE A 120 11.74 -37.69 38.22
C ILE A 120 12.04 -38.34 39.57
N ASN A 121 11.75 -37.63 40.66
CA ASN A 121 11.84 -38.19 42.01
C ASN A 121 10.46 -38.79 42.36
N VAL A 122 10.31 -40.10 42.18
CA VAL A 122 9.13 -40.84 42.63
C VAL A 122 9.32 -41.17 44.11
N GLY A 123 8.70 -40.39 44.99
CA GLY A 123 8.64 -40.64 46.43
C GLY A 123 7.19 -40.69 46.90
N ALA A 124 6.76 -41.88 47.33
CA ALA A 124 5.43 -42.16 47.89
C ALA A 124 5.35 -41.84 49.40
N GLY A 125 4.17 -41.45 49.87
CA GLY A 125 3.78 -41.28 51.29
C GLY A 125 2.91 -40.04 51.49
N ILE A 126 1.57 -40.12 51.53
CA ILE A 126 0.73 -40.26 52.75
C ILE A 126 1.08 -39.12 53.74
N GLU A 127 0.27 -38.10 54.02
CA GLU A 127 -1.08 -38.14 54.61
C GLU A 127 -1.76 -36.75 54.60
N THR A 128 -3.05 -36.79 54.92
CA THR A 128 -4.13 -35.79 55.00
C THR A 128 -3.87 -34.44 55.71
N SER A 129 -4.58 -33.38 55.30
CA SER A 129 -5.57 -32.67 56.15
C SER A 129 -6.28 -31.52 55.40
N GLU A 130 -7.61 -31.54 55.44
CA GLU A 130 -8.53 -30.47 55.06
C GLU A 130 -8.49 -29.34 56.11
N THR A 131 -8.77 -28.07 55.73
CA THR A 131 -9.65 -27.15 56.48
C THR A 131 -10.08 -25.95 55.62
N GLU A 132 -11.36 -25.63 55.77
CA GLU A 132 -12.24 -24.58 55.26
C GLU A 132 -11.75 -23.10 55.12
N LYS A 133 -12.49 -22.42 54.22
CA LYS A 133 -12.74 -20.99 53.91
C LYS A 133 -13.25 -20.14 55.12
N PRO A 134 -13.68 -18.84 55.02
CA PRO A 134 -13.52 -17.76 54.01
C PRO A 134 -13.30 -16.31 54.60
N ALA A 135 -13.29 -15.29 53.70
CA ALA A 135 -13.65 -13.85 53.89
C ALA A 135 -12.64 -12.95 54.64
N SER A 136 -12.51 -11.62 54.47
CA SER A 136 -12.92 -10.56 53.52
C SER A 136 -12.17 -9.29 53.97
N SER A 137 -11.85 -8.33 53.11
CA SER A 137 -11.94 -6.89 53.47
C SER A 137 -11.72 -5.96 52.28
N VAL A 138 -12.74 -5.15 52.04
CA VAL A 138 -12.77 -3.87 51.34
C VAL A 138 -12.05 -2.78 52.15
N ALA A 139 -11.37 -1.82 51.50
CA ALA A 139 -11.47 -0.36 51.76
C ALA A 139 -10.37 0.48 51.06
N ASP A 140 -10.86 1.44 50.25
CA ASP A 140 -10.49 2.85 50.07
C ASP A 140 -9.06 3.43 50.23
N SER A 141 -8.67 4.14 49.15
CA SER A 141 -8.28 5.57 49.08
C SER A 141 -7.37 6.19 50.16
N VAL A 142 -6.16 6.65 49.77
CA VAL A 142 -5.73 8.06 49.95
C VAL A 142 -4.47 8.45 49.17
N SER A 143 -4.53 9.69 48.68
CA SER A 143 -3.47 10.53 48.09
C SER A 143 -2.39 10.96 49.09
N GLY A 144 -1.16 11.19 48.62
CA GLY A 144 -0.08 11.86 49.38
C GLY A 144 1.13 12.19 48.51
N ALA A 145 1.58 13.45 48.58
CA ALA A 145 2.48 14.13 47.65
C ALA A 145 3.95 14.23 48.14
N ALA A 146 4.75 14.98 47.35
CA ALA A 146 6.06 15.62 47.65
C ALA A 146 7.33 14.82 47.28
N ALA A 147 8.46 15.40 46.82
CA ALA A 147 8.86 16.76 46.44
C ALA A 147 10.32 16.75 45.89
N GLY A 148 10.68 17.85 45.18
CA GLY A 148 12.03 18.46 45.11
C GLY A 148 13.08 17.82 44.19
N GLY A 149 13.93 18.54 43.47
CA GLY A 149 14.26 19.97 43.36
C GLY A 149 15.24 20.16 42.18
N ALA A 150 15.09 21.23 41.40
CA ALA A 150 15.98 22.41 41.34
C ALA A 150 17.45 22.12 40.96
N GLY A 151 17.86 22.40 39.72
CA GLY A 151 18.62 23.61 39.32
C GLY A 151 19.84 23.14 38.49
N VAL A 152 20.52 23.87 37.62
CA VAL A 152 20.57 25.30 37.25
C VAL A 152 21.37 25.41 35.93
N VAL A 153 21.28 26.59 35.33
CA VAL A 153 21.71 27.12 34.02
C VAL A 153 23.17 26.91 33.55
N GLY A 154 23.38 27.01 32.22
CA GLY A 154 24.69 27.19 31.59
C GLY A 154 24.59 27.78 30.18
N GLU A 155 25.11 28.99 30.01
CA GLU A 155 25.09 29.86 28.82
C GLU A 155 26.19 29.53 27.78
N THR A 156 25.95 29.94 26.53
CA THR A 156 26.83 29.84 25.35
C THR A 156 28.03 30.79 25.35
N ARG A 157 29.18 30.38 24.75
CA ARG A 157 30.04 31.13 23.77
C ARG A 157 31.32 30.34 23.39
N THR A 158 31.60 30.26 22.08
CA THR A 158 32.89 29.92 21.40
C THR A 158 33.80 31.17 21.25
N PRO A 159 35.02 31.16 20.64
CA PRO A 159 35.95 30.09 20.18
C PRO A 159 37.45 30.31 20.57
N GLU A 160 38.36 29.35 20.32
CA GLU A 160 39.76 29.65 19.91
C GLU A 160 40.50 28.45 19.29
N SER A 161 41.43 28.75 18.38
CA SER A 161 42.23 27.85 17.53
C SER A 161 43.37 27.11 18.25
N GLY A 162 43.70 25.92 17.75
CA GLY A 162 44.97 25.24 18.03
C GLY A 162 45.21 24.08 17.07
N ASN A 163 46.14 24.24 16.13
CA ASN A 163 46.66 23.20 15.25
C ASN A 163 47.44 22.14 16.03
N GLN A 164 47.26 20.85 15.70
CA GLN A 164 48.31 19.83 15.81
C GLN A 164 48.06 18.68 14.82
N GLU A 165 49.08 18.42 14.00
CA GLU A 165 49.19 17.34 13.02
C GLU A 165 49.24 15.95 13.68
N ALA A 166 48.53 14.98 13.10
CA ALA A 166 48.90 13.56 13.16
C ALA A 166 48.21 12.75 12.04
N SER A 167 49.02 12.35 11.07
CA SER A 167 49.10 11.04 10.38
C SER A 167 47.82 10.28 9.97
N GLU A 168 47.65 10.18 8.65
CA GLU A 168 47.36 8.96 7.87
C GLU A 168 46.86 7.72 8.63
N THR A 169 45.58 7.38 8.44
CA THR A 169 45.17 6.02 8.01
C THR A 169 43.80 6.14 7.32
N LYS A 170 43.83 6.16 5.99
CA LYS A 170 42.63 6.11 5.14
C LYS A 170 42.15 4.66 5.07
N ILE A 171 41.29 4.24 6.00
CA ILE A 171 40.46 3.05 5.82
C ILE A 171 39.11 3.54 5.31
N SER A 172 38.94 3.54 3.99
CA SER A 172 37.62 3.64 3.39
C SER A 172 36.93 2.28 3.54
N PRO A 173 35.77 2.16 4.19
CA PRO A 173 34.94 0.98 4.01
C PRO A 173 34.44 1.03 2.56
N VAL A 174 34.86 0.05 1.77
CA VAL A 174 34.25 -0.21 0.46
C VAL A 174 32.92 -0.88 0.72
N GLU A 175 31.93 -0.08 1.12
CA GLU A 175 30.53 -0.49 1.09
C GLU A 175 30.14 -0.51 -0.39
N SER A 176 30.21 -1.71 -0.98
CA SER A 176 29.72 -1.95 -2.32
C SER A 176 28.22 -1.69 -2.30
N ALA A 177 27.84 -0.49 -2.74
CA ALA A 177 26.47 -0.14 -3.05
C ALA A 177 25.99 -1.06 -4.18
N GLN A 178 25.53 -2.26 -3.83
CA GLN A 178 24.86 -3.15 -4.75
C GLN A 178 23.61 -2.43 -5.22
N LYS A 179 23.64 -2.02 -6.49
CA LYS A 179 22.48 -1.47 -7.18
C LYS A 179 21.33 -2.47 -6.97
N PRO A 180 20.14 -2.03 -6.55
CA PRO A 180 19.00 -2.93 -6.42
C PRO A 180 18.82 -3.70 -7.73
N PRO A 181 18.51 -5.01 -7.67
CA PRO A 181 18.42 -5.88 -8.84
C PRO A 181 17.48 -5.28 -9.87
N SER A 182 17.78 -5.51 -11.15
CA SER A 182 16.94 -5.00 -12.22
C SER A 182 15.55 -5.66 -12.15
N ALA A 183 14.53 -4.97 -12.67
CA ALA A 183 13.18 -5.55 -12.68
C ALA A 183 13.18 -6.90 -13.42
N GLU A 184 13.93 -7.03 -14.51
CA GLU A 184 14.05 -8.26 -15.29
C GLU A 184 14.64 -9.42 -14.47
N GLU A 185 15.77 -9.19 -13.77
CA GLU A 185 16.35 -10.19 -12.85
C GLU A 185 15.37 -10.65 -11.78
N LEU A 186 14.52 -9.75 -11.28
CA LEU A 186 13.49 -10.12 -10.32
C LEU A 186 12.48 -11.09 -10.94
N TYR A 187 12.04 -10.87 -12.18
CA TYR A 187 11.03 -11.71 -12.83
C TYR A 187 11.53 -13.09 -13.24
N ASP A 188 12.82 -13.25 -13.52
CA ASP A 188 13.40 -14.57 -13.83
C ASP A 188 13.25 -15.57 -12.68
N GLU A 189 13.18 -15.07 -11.44
CA GLU A 189 12.99 -15.87 -10.23
C GLU A 189 11.51 -16.02 -9.82
N LEU A 190 10.58 -15.37 -10.54
CA LEU A 190 9.15 -15.40 -10.24
C LEU A 190 8.42 -16.42 -11.09
N LYS A 191 7.58 -17.21 -10.43
CA LYS A 191 6.53 -17.97 -11.09
C LYS A 191 5.28 -17.10 -11.22
N LEU A 192 4.92 -16.80 -12.46
CA LEU A 192 3.70 -16.09 -12.81
C LEU A 192 2.71 -17.07 -13.47
N PRO A 193 1.56 -17.37 -12.84
CA PRO A 193 0.51 -18.20 -13.45
C PRO A 193 -0.06 -17.57 -14.72
N ASP A 194 -0.43 -18.39 -15.71
CA ASP A 194 -0.94 -17.94 -17.01
C ASP A 194 -2.17 -17.02 -16.88
N GLU A 195 -3.08 -17.35 -15.95
CA GLU A 195 -4.28 -16.56 -15.64
C GLU A 195 -3.96 -15.14 -15.14
N MET A 196 -2.74 -14.90 -14.68
CA MET A 196 -2.28 -13.64 -14.13
C MET A 196 -1.42 -12.83 -15.10
N LEU A 197 -1.10 -13.35 -16.28
CA LEU A 197 -0.28 -12.66 -17.27
C LEU A 197 -0.85 -11.27 -17.61
N CYS A 198 -2.18 -11.18 -17.78
CA CYS A 198 -2.89 -9.94 -18.09
C CYS A 198 -3.18 -9.07 -16.85
N GLY A 199 -3.26 -9.67 -15.66
CA GLY A 199 -3.63 -8.99 -14.43
C GLY A 199 -5.08 -8.50 -14.36
N ALA A 200 -5.45 -7.95 -13.19
CA ALA A 200 -6.72 -7.30 -12.96
C ALA A 200 -6.57 -5.78 -13.08
N TYR A 201 -7.33 -5.15 -13.96
CA TYR A 201 -7.37 -3.69 -14.05
C TYR A 201 -8.11 -3.10 -12.83
N ALA A 202 -7.66 -1.94 -12.35
CA ALA A 202 -8.38 -1.14 -11.37
C ALA A 202 -8.09 0.35 -11.56
N ASN A 203 -9.12 1.19 -11.40
CA ASN A 203 -8.99 2.64 -11.47
C ASN A 203 -9.20 3.31 -10.11
N ALA A 204 -9.30 2.51 -9.06
CA ALA A 204 -9.56 2.92 -7.70
C ALA A 204 -9.04 1.86 -6.73
N VAL A 205 -8.70 2.28 -5.51
CA VAL A 205 -8.35 1.37 -4.42
C VAL A 205 -8.94 1.88 -3.12
N ARG A 206 -9.55 0.99 -2.36
CA ARG A 206 -9.95 1.21 -0.98
C ARG A 206 -9.00 0.45 -0.07
N ILE A 207 -8.46 1.14 0.92
CA ILE A 207 -7.49 0.60 1.86
C ILE A 207 -8.13 0.58 3.24
N GLY A 208 -8.05 -0.58 3.89
CA GLY A 208 -8.40 -0.78 5.30
C GLY A 208 -7.28 -1.53 6.00
N HIS A 209 -7.30 -1.55 7.33
CA HIS A 209 -6.29 -2.25 8.10
C HIS A 209 -6.86 -2.82 9.41
N SER A 210 -6.24 -3.89 9.87
CA SER A 210 -6.37 -4.45 11.21
C SER A 210 -5.05 -4.25 11.98
N ALA A 211 -4.88 -4.90 13.13
CA ALA A 211 -3.61 -4.89 13.86
C ALA A 211 -2.50 -5.70 13.16
N THR A 212 -2.84 -6.57 12.20
CA THR A 212 -1.89 -7.53 11.61
C THR A 212 -1.71 -7.37 10.09
N GLU A 213 -2.70 -6.80 9.41
CA GLU A 213 -2.74 -6.75 7.95
C GLU A 213 -3.41 -5.47 7.43
N PHE A 214 -3.05 -5.10 6.20
CA PHE A 214 -3.74 -4.11 5.39
C PHE A 214 -4.47 -4.83 4.26
N SER A 215 -5.74 -4.49 4.07
CA SER A 215 -6.58 -4.98 2.99
C SER A 215 -6.70 -3.93 1.89
N PHE A 216 -6.45 -4.34 0.65
CA PHE A 216 -6.59 -3.54 -0.55
C PHE A 216 -7.74 -4.09 -1.38
N ASP A 217 -8.82 -3.33 -1.46
CA ASP A 217 -9.94 -3.57 -2.38
C ASP A 217 -9.68 -2.74 -3.65
N PHE A 218 -9.17 -3.37 -4.68
CA PHE A 218 -8.99 -2.75 -6.00
C PHE A 218 -10.33 -2.76 -6.74
N ILE A 219 -10.74 -1.58 -7.20
CA ILE A 219 -12.09 -1.34 -7.71
C ILE A 219 -12.01 -0.91 -9.17
N THR A 220 -12.87 -1.50 -9.99
CA THR A 220 -13.25 -0.98 -11.30
C THR A 220 -14.56 -0.22 -11.17
N THR A 221 -14.56 1.07 -11.52
CA THR A 221 -15.78 1.88 -11.51
C THR A 221 -16.41 1.94 -12.90
N PHE A 222 -16.80 0.79 -13.42
CA PHE A 222 -17.47 0.69 -14.73
C PHE A 222 -18.99 0.72 -14.58
N PHE A 223 -19.68 1.20 -15.61
CA PHE A 223 -21.13 1.03 -15.75
C PHE A 223 -21.45 -0.46 -15.99
N PRO A 224 -22.56 -1.02 -15.49
CA PRO A 224 -23.63 -0.37 -14.71
C PRO A 224 -23.35 -0.22 -13.21
N ARG A 225 -22.35 -0.94 -12.67
CA ARG A 225 -22.03 -0.93 -11.25
C ARG A 225 -20.53 -1.16 -11.06
N SER A 226 -19.94 -0.39 -10.14
CA SER A 226 -18.58 -0.62 -9.69
C SER A 226 -18.41 -2.01 -9.09
N CYS A 227 -17.23 -2.59 -9.24
CA CYS A 227 -16.91 -3.95 -8.80
C CYS A 227 -15.51 -4.00 -8.19
N VAL A 228 -15.30 -4.85 -7.18
CA VAL A 228 -13.95 -5.19 -6.71
C VAL A 228 -13.36 -6.20 -7.69
N SER A 229 -12.28 -5.82 -8.38
CA SER A 229 -11.58 -6.67 -9.35
C SER A 229 -10.48 -7.52 -8.70
N ALA A 230 -9.87 -7.03 -7.62
CA ALA A 230 -8.93 -7.79 -6.81
C ALA A 230 -9.01 -7.38 -5.35
N ARG A 231 -8.87 -8.35 -4.45
CA ARG A 231 -8.72 -8.13 -3.00
C ARG A 231 -7.41 -8.73 -2.55
N VAL A 232 -6.53 -7.92 -1.98
CA VAL A 232 -5.21 -8.35 -1.51
C VAL A 232 -5.02 -7.98 -0.06
N HIS A 233 -4.49 -8.91 0.71
CA HIS A 233 -4.14 -8.77 2.11
C HIS A 233 -2.62 -8.78 2.25
N LEU A 234 -2.04 -7.73 2.81
CA LEU A 234 -0.59 -7.61 3.01
C LEU A 234 -0.29 -7.41 4.49
N ALA A 235 0.67 -8.16 5.03
CA ALA A 235 1.06 -8.02 6.43
C ALA A 235 1.55 -6.59 6.72
N ALA A 236 1.11 -6.02 7.84
CA ALA A 236 1.39 -4.62 8.21
C ALA A 236 2.90 -4.24 8.17
N PRO A 237 3.85 -5.10 8.59
CA PRO A 237 5.28 -4.79 8.50
C PRO A 237 5.81 -4.56 7.08
N ASN A 238 5.11 -5.03 6.05
CA ASN A 238 5.52 -4.84 4.65
C ASN A 238 5.00 -3.52 4.04
N ILE A 239 4.12 -2.80 4.74
CA ILE A 239 3.46 -1.60 4.22
C ILE A 239 4.40 -0.42 4.03
N PRO A 240 5.32 -0.10 4.96
CA PRO A 240 6.27 1.00 4.75
C PRO A 240 7.09 0.80 3.47
N ARG A 241 7.63 -0.41 3.26
CA ARG A 241 8.40 -0.76 2.05
C ARG A 241 7.56 -0.61 0.77
N LEU A 242 6.29 -1.01 0.80
CA LEU A 242 5.40 -0.84 -0.35
C LEU A 242 5.16 0.65 -0.64
N LEU A 243 4.87 1.45 0.40
CA LEU A 243 4.64 2.88 0.26
C LEU A 243 5.88 3.59 -0.30
N ASP A 244 7.07 3.25 0.19
CA ASP A 244 8.33 3.80 -0.29
C ASP A 244 8.55 3.43 -1.76
N SER A 245 8.38 2.15 -2.12
CA SER A 245 8.53 1.69 -3.50
C SER A 245 7.56 2.42 -4.45
N LEU A 246 6.28 2.54 -4.09
CA LEU A 246 5.29 3.26 -4.88
C LEU A 246 5.66 4.73 -5.05
N THR A 247 6.09 5.38 -3.97
CA THR A 247 6.48 6.80 -3.97
C THR A 247 7.68 7.04 -4.89
N HIS A 248 8.75 6.27 -4.73
CA HIS A 248 9.96 6.41 -5.54
C HIS A 248 9.71 6.14 -7.02
N SER A 249 8.97 5.06 -7.35
CA SER A 249 8.62 4.75 -8.73
C SER A 249 7.77 5.86 -9.37
N PHE A 250 6.86 6.46 -8.62
CA PHE A 250 6.03 7.56 -9.11
C PHE A 250 6.83 8.86 -9.32
N GLU A 251 7.74 9.20 -8.40
CA GLU A 251 8.63 10.36 -8.56
C GLU A 251 9.56 10.21 -9.77
N GLN A 252 10.11 9.01 -9.99
CA GLN A 252 10.94 8.72 -11.15
C GLN A 252 10.13 8.91 -12.45
N PHE A 253 8.89 8.44 -12.47
CA PHE A 253 7.98 8.66 -13.59
C PHE A 253 7.76 10.15 -13.85
N GLN A 254 7.46 10.94 -12.82
CA GLN A 254 7.25 12.39 -12.96
C GLN A 254 8.48 13.10 -13.53
N ARG A 255 9.69 12.74 -13.08
CA ARG A 255 10.94 13.29 -13.62
C ARG A 255 11.10 12.97 -15.11
N LYS A 256 10.78 11.74 -15.51
CA LYS A 256 10.84 11.31 -16.92
C LYS A 256 9.85 12.09 -17.80
N VAL A 257 8.61 12.26 -17.33
CA VAL A 257 7.58 13.05 -18.04
C VAL A 257 8.00 14.51 -18.19
N ALA A 258 8.53 15.13 -17.12
CA ALA A 258 9.00 16.51 -17.17
C ALA A 258 10.17 16.71 -18.15
N GLN A 259 11.08 15.73 -18.26
CA GLN A 259 12.16 15.76 -19.24
C GLN A 259 11.67 15.62 -20.68
N GLN A 260 10.62 14.82 -20.91
CA GLN A 260 10.02 14.67 -22.23
C GLN A 260 9.29 15.94 -22.68
N GLN A 261 8.55 16.59 -21.78
CA GLN A 261 7.86 17.85 -22.08
C GLN A 261 8.84 18.96 -22.48
N LYS A 262 10.01 19.04 -21.82
CA LYS A 262 11.06 20.02 -22.17
C LYS A 262 11.72 19.78 -23.52
N ARG A 263 11.61 18.58 -24.10
CA ARG A 263 12.22 18.22 -25.39
C ARG A 263 11.31 18.50 -26.59
N GLN A 264 10.02 18.76 -26.37
CA GLN A 264 9.11 19.16 -27.44
C GLN A 264 9.18 20.69 -27.61
N PRO A 265 9.65 21.21 -28.76
CA PRO A 265 9.60 22.66 -29.01
C PRO A 265 8.14 23.12 -29.05
N PRO A 266 7.82 24.34 -28.58
CA PRO A 266 6.49 24.90 -28.75
C PRO A 266 6.14 24.92 -30.24
N GLN A 267 5.01 24.31 -30.62
CA GLN A 267 4.46 24.46 -31.96
C GLN A 267 4.25 25.96 -32.20
N GLN A 268 5.04 26.54 -33.11
CA GLN A 268 4.77 27.89 -33.60
C GLN A 268 3.44 27.82 -34.36
N ASP A 269 2.42 28.48 -33.82
CA ASP A 269 1.17 28.74 -34.52
C ASP A 269 1.51 29.54 -35.78
N ASP A 270 1.47 28.88 -36.94
CA ASP A 270 1.51 29.52 -38.25
C ASP A 270 0.29 30.45 -38.36
N LEU A 271 0.51 31.76 -38.18
CA LEU A 271 -0.44 32.80 -38.53
C LEU A 271 -0.61 32.80 -40.07
N PRO A 272 -1.83 32.64 -40.61
CA PRO A 272 -2.06 32.87 -42.03
C PRO A 272 -1.97 34.37 -42.30
N GLY A 273 -1.08 34.74 -43.24
CA GLY A 273 -0.95 36.08 -43.80
C GLY A 273 -2.00 36.43 -44.84
#